data_AF-A0AAQ3P437-F1
#
_entry.id   AF-A0AAQ3P437-F1
#
_cell.length_a   1.000
_cell.length_b   1.000
_cell.length_c   1.000
_cell.angle_alpha   90.00
_cell.angle_beta   90.00
_cell.angle_gamma   90.00
#
_symmetry.space_group_name_H-M   'P 1'
#
loop_
_entity.id
_entity.type
_entity.pdbx_description
1 polymer ?
#
loop_
_entity_poly.entity_id
_entity_poly.type
_entity_poly.pdbx_seq_one_letter_code
_entity_poly.pdbx_strand_id
1 'polypeptide(L)'
;MASTAAYLARRAAQKERVRILYRRALKDTLNWAVHRHLFYNDAENLRDRFEENKHVEDPDTIDRLIADAEASYNKWRHPDPYIDLSAHVTPLVGPSLSCFVIQSTSDIDPFYSYFLCIIVPWAPGGSKFTRNPAPPQGIEIVYDYGREDNN
;
A
#
# COMPACT_ATOMS: atom_id res chain seq x y z
N MET A 1 0.87 2.46 -39.47
CA MET A 1 1.54 3.50 -38.65
C MET A 1 0.70 3.68 -37.39
N ALA A 2 1.25 3.37 -36.21
CA ALA A 2 0.54 3.65 -34.95
C ALA A 2 0.37 5.17 -34.81
N SER A 3 -0.77 5.63 -34.28
CA SER A 3 -0.99 7.06 -34.04
C SER A 3 0.00 7.57 -32.98
N THR A 4 0.42 8.83 -33.09
CA THR A 4 1.28 9.48 -32.08
C THR A 4 0.68 9.40 -30.68
N ALA A 5 -0.65 9.51 -30.57
CA ALA A 5 -1.38 9.30 -29.32
C ALA A 5 -1.21 7.89 -28.75
N ALA A 6 -1.30 6.85 -29.58
CA ALA A 6 -1.10 5.46 -29.14
C ALA A 6 0.34 5.21 -28.65
N TYR A 7 1.34 5.80 -29.31
CA TYR A 7 2.73 5.73 -28.87
C TYR A 7 2.94 6.39 -27.50
N LEU A 8 2.43 7.61 -27.30
CA LEU A 8 2.53 8.32 -26.04
C LEU A 8 1.83 7.58 -24.90
N ALA A 9 0.64 7.02 -25.16
CA ALA A 9 -0.08 6.19 -24.21
C ALA A 9 0.72 4.94 -23.81
N ARG A 10 1.33 4.24 -24.79
CA ARG A 10 2.22 3.09 -24.53
C ARG A 10 3.40 3.49 -23.66
N ARG A 11 4.09 4.60 -23.97
CA ARG A 11 5.23 5.09 -23.18
C ARG A 11 4.81 5.49 -21.76
N ALA A 12 3.64 6.10 -21.59
CA ALA A 12 3.11 6.44 -20.27
C ALA A 12 2.81 5.18 -19.44
N ALA A 13 2.18 4.16 -20.06
CA ALA A 13 1.90 2.88 -19.41
C ALA A 13 3.19 2.12 -19.03
N GLN A 14 4.19 2.09 -19.92
CA GLN A 14 5.51 1.51 -19.63
C GLN A 14 6.18 2.20 -18.43
N LYS A 15 6.19 3.54 -18.40
CA LYS A 15 6.75 4.31 -17.29
C LYS A 15 6.05 3.99 -15.96
N GLU A 16 4.72 3.86 -15.97
CA GLU A 16 3.98 3.50 -14.75
C GLU A 16 4.28 2.07 -14.30
N ARG A 17 4.33 1.10 -15.23
CA ARG A 17 4.71 -0.29 -14.92
C ARG A 17 6.10 -0.36 -14.27
N VAL A 18 7.09 0.33 -14.83
CA VAL A 18 8.45 0.39 -14.27
C VAL A 18 8.44 1.00 -12.87
N ARG A 19 7.70 2.09 -12.63
CA ARG A 19 7.59 2.72 -11.30
C ARG A 19 6.93 1.80 -10.28
N ILE A 20 5.86 1.10 -10.66
CA ILE A 20 5.19 0.13 -9.80
C ILE A 20 6.13 -1.03 -9.49
N LEU A 21 6.82 -1.56 -10.50
CA LEU A 21 7.77 -2.67 -10.36
C LEU A 21 8.91 -2.29 -9.41
N TYR A 22 9.51 -1.10 -9.57
CA TYR A 22 10.56 -0.60 -8.69
C TYR A 22 10.09 -0.48 -7.23
N ARG A 23 8.91 0.12 -7.00
CA ARG A 23 8.31 0.24 -5.65
C ARG A 23 8.07 -1.13 -5.01
N ARG A 24 7.56 -2.09 -5.78
CA ARG A 24 7.31 -3.46 -5.30
C ARG A 24 8.61 -4.20 -4.99
N ALA A 25 9.58 -4.14 -5.90
CA ALA A 25 10.88 -4.78 -5.73
C ALA A 25 11.61 -4.23 -4.50
N LEU A 26 11.62 -2.91 -4.30
CA LEU A 26 12.25 -2.28 -3.13
C LEU A 26 11.56 -2.63 -1.81
N LYS A 27 10.22 -2.76 -1.82
CA LYS A 27 9.50 -3.25 -0.64
C LYS A 27 9.82 -4.72 -0.35
N ASP A 28 9.95 -5.55 -1.37
CA ASP A 28 10.29 -6.96 -1.17
C ASP A 28 11.74 -7.18 -0.74
N THR A 29 12.70 -6.38 -1.22
CA THR A 29 14.07 -6.42 -0.66
C THR A 29 14.06 -6.04 0.82
N LEU A 30 13.21 -5.09 1.23
CA LEU A 30 13.01 -4.76 2.63
C LEU A 30 12.35 -5.90 3.42
N ASN A 31 11.37 -6.60 2.83
CA ASN A 31 10.68 -7.72 3.46
C ASN A 31 11.65 -8.89 3.72
N TRP A 32 12.59 -9.14 2.81
CA TRP A 32 13.63 -10.15 2.98
C TRP A 32 14.74 -9.71 3.97
N ALA A 33 15.05 -8.42 4.02
CA ALA A 33 16.12 -7.91 4.85
C ALA A 33 15.70 -7.77 6.32
N VAL A 34 16.12 -8.72 7.15
CA VAL A 34 15.95 -8.65 8.61
C VAL A 34 16.64 -7.42 9.21
N HIS A 35 17.80 -7.02 8.66
CA HIS A 35 18.61 -5.90 9.14
C HIS A 35 18.77 -4.79 8.11
N ARG A 36 18.71 -3.53 8.59
CA ARG A 36 18.77 -2.32 7.73
C ARG A 36 20.07 -2.16 6.94
N HIS A 37 21.21 -2.60 7.46
CA HIS A 37 22.49 -2.44 6.77
C HIS A 37 22.59 -3.34 5.51
N LEU A 38 22.02 -4.55 5.55
CA LEU A 38 21.94 -5.44 4.39
C LEU A 38 21.01 -4.84 3.32
N PHE A 39 19.89 -4.26 3.77
CA PHE A 39 18.94 -3.61 2.88
C PHE A 39 19.58 -2.50 2.03
N TYR A 40 20.48 -1.67 2.58
CA TYR A 40 21.07 -0.57 1.81
C TYR A 40 21.89 -1.07 0.61
N ASN A 41 22.71 -2.10 0.81
CA ASN A 41 23.50 -2.69 -0.26
C ASN A 41 22.60 -3.31 -1.33
N ASP A 42 21.57 -4.05 -0.91
CA ASP A 42 20.63 -4.69 -1.84
C ASP A 42 19.76 -3.67 -2.60
N ALA A 43 19.39 -2.57 -1.95
CA ALA A 43 18.63 -1.47 -2.56
C ALA A 43 19.48 -0.67 -3.56
N GLU A 44 20.76 -0.47 -3.28
CA GLU A 44 21.71 0.16 -4.21
C GLU A 44 21.91 -0.72 -5.45
N ASN A 45 22.21 -2.01 -5.26
CA ASN A 45 22.29 -2.98 -6.36
C ASN A 45 21.01 -3.04 -7.20
N LEU A 46 19.84 -2.96 -6.57
CA LEU A 46 18.57 -2.88 -7.28
C LEU A 46 18.49 -1.61 -8.12
N ARG A 47 18.85 -0.45 -7.54
CA ARG A 47 18.81 0.83 -8.24
C ARG A 47 19.76 0.86 -9.44
N ASP A 48 20.97 0.34 -9.30
CA ASP A 48 21.97 0.31 -10.36
C ASP A 48 21.46 -0.46 -11.58
N ARG A 49 20.84 -1.62 -11.36
CA ARG A 49 20.21 -2.42 -12.43
C ARG A 49 19.13 -1.65 -13.19
N PHE A 50 18.37 -0.76 -12.51
CA PHE A 50 17.39 0.09 -13.18
C PHE A 50 18.04 1.28 -13.91
N GLU A 51 19.11 1.86 -13.37
CA GLU A 51 19.84 2.96 -14.01
C GLU A 51 20.60 2.49 -15.26
N GLU A 52 21.19 1.29 -15.26
CA GLU A 52 21.84 0.67 -16.43
C GLU A 52 20.90 0.61 -17.65
N ASN A 53 19.61 0.39 -17.43
CA ASN A 53 18.60 0.22 -18.48
C ASN A 53 17.80 1.50 -18.80
N LYS A 54 18.15 2.62 -18.18
CA LYS A 54 17.40 3.89 -18.30
C LYS A 54 17.45 4.53 -19.68
N HIS A 55 18.54 4.29 -20.41
CA HIS A 55 18.81 4.92 -21.70
C HIS A 55 18.29 4.11 -22.90
N VAL A 56 17.55 3.03 -22.67
CA VAL A 56 16.94 2.24 -23.75
C VAL A 56 15.73 2.99 -24.31
N GLU A 57 15.77 3.31 -25.61
CA GLU A 57 14.70 4.06 -26.29
C GLU A 57 13.77 3.18 -27.13
N ASP A 58 14.19 1.97 -27.51
CA ASP A 58 13.38 1.07 -28.33
C ASP A 58 12.17 0.53 -27.52
N PRO A 59 10.91 0.86 -27.90
CA PRO A 59 9.73 0.49 -27.13
C PRO A 59 9.52 -1.02 -26.99
N ASP A 60 9.90 -1.79 -28.00
CA ASP A 60 9.72 -3.25 -28.00
C ASP A 60 10.76 -3.93 -27.10
N THR A 61 12.01 -3.45 -27.12
CA THR A 61 13.04 -3.87 -26.16
C THR A 61 12.64 -3.53 -24.73
N ILE A 62 12.05 -2.35 -24.49
CA ILE A 62 11.57 -1.96 -23.15
C ILE A 62 10.49 -2.93 -22.65
N ASP A 63 9.56 -3.35 -23.50
CA ASP A 63 8.54 -4.31 -23.10
C ASP A 63 9.12 -5.69 -22.75
N ARG A 64 10.15 -6.14 -23.47
CA ARG A 64 10.88 -7.38 -23.11
C ARG A 64 11.58 -7.25 -21.78
N LEU A 65 12.31 -6.15 -21.56
CA LEU A 65 13.01 -5.89 -20.29
C LEU A 65 12.03 -5.82 -19.11
N ILE A 66 10.87 -5.18 -19.28
CA ILE A 66 9.82 -5.16 -18.25
C ILE A 66 9.32 -6.58 -17.97
N ALA A 67 9.05 -7.38 -19.00
CA ALA A 67 8.59 -8.76 -18.83
C ALA A 67 9.61 -9.65 -18.10
N ASP A 68 10.89 -9.55 -18.48
CA ASP A 68 11.98 -10.30 -17.84
C ASP A 68 12.20 -9.87 -16.39
N ALA A 69 12.09 -8.56 -16.12
CA ALA A 69 12.18 -8.02 -14.77
C ALA A 69 10.98 -8.44 -13.90
N GLU A 70 9.76 -8.45 -14.44
CA GLU A 70 8.56 -8.96 -13.75
C GLU A 70 8.66 -10.46 -13.47
N ALA A 71 9.19 -11.26 -14.40
CA ALA A 71 9.43 -12.69 -14.20
C ALA A 71 10.48 -12.95 -13.11
N SER A 72 11.57 -12.19 -13.14
CA SER A 72 12.62 -12.25 -12.11
C SER A 72 12.08 -11.84 -10.74
N TYR A 73 11.30 -10.76 -10.68
CA TYR A 73 10.65 -10.30 -9.45
C TYR A 73 9.70 -11.38 -8.90
N ASN A 74 8.82 -11.94 -9.75
CA ASN A 74 7.87 -12.98 -9.35
C ASN A 74 8.55 -14.23 -8.78
N LYS A 75 9.72 -14.62 -9.30
CA LYS A 75 10.50 -15.76 -8.79
C LYS A 75 10.96 -15.56 -7.34
N TRP A 76 11.31 -14.34 -6.97
CA TRP A 76 11.90 -14.02 -5.66
C TRP A 76 10.94 -13.30 -4.72
N ARG A 77 9.63 -13.35 -5.01
CA ARG A 77 8.61 -12.75 -4.15
C ARG A 77 8.64 -13.39 -2.76
N HIS A 78 8.53 -12.55 -1.74
CA HIS A 78 8.43 -13.02 -0.37
C HIS A 78 7.09 -13.78 -0.19
N PRO A 79 7.09 -14.98 0.42
CA PRO A 79 5.87 -15.78 0.58
C PRO A 79 4.85 -15.15 1.54
N ASP A 80 5.32 -14.37 2.52
CA ASP A 80 4.48 -13.66 3.51
C ASP A 80 4.94 -12.20 3.67
N PRO A 81 4.66 -11.31 2.70
CA PRO A 81 5.23 -9.97 2.67
C PRO A 81 4.72 -9.12 3.84
N TYR A 82 5.58 -8.25 4.38
CA TYR A 82 5.19 -7.39 5.49
C TYR A 82 4.12 -6.37 5.04
N ILE A 83 2.94 -6.47 5.66
CA ILE A 83 1.80 -5.59 5.41
C ILE A 83 1.93 -4.39 6.34
N ASP A 84 2.85 -3.51 5.95
CA ASP A 84 2.91 -2.18 6.53
C ASP A 84 1.63 -1.40 6.27
N LEU A 85 1.42 -0.39 7.12
CA LEU A 85 0.34 0.60 7.12
C LEU A 85 0.40 1.55 5.91
N SER A 86 0.77 1.02 4.74
CA SER A 86 0.84 1.76 3.49
C SER A 86 -0.51 1.62 2.79
N ALA A 87 -1.18 2.77 2.69
CA ALA A 87 -2.36 3.03 1.89
C ALA A 87 -2.12 2.70 0.40
N HIS A 88 -2.01 1.41 0.06
CA HIS A 88 -2.23 0.95 -1.29
C HIS A 88 -3.70 1.16 -1.59
N VAL A 89 -3.99 2.34 -2.15
CA VAL A 89 -5.14 2.74 -2.97
C VAL A 89 -6.09 1.59 -3.24
N THR A 90 -6.99 1.34 -2.29
CA THR A 90 -8.33 0.87 -2.62
C THR A 90 -9.17 2.12 -2.79
N PRO A 91 -9.72 2.41 -3.98
CA PRO A 91 -10.85 3.31 -4.06
C PRO A 91 -12.04 2.52 -3.50
N LEU A 92 -12.15 2.43 -2.17
CA LEU A 92 -13.42 2.12 -1.56
C LEU A 92 -14.25 3.40 -1.74
N VAL A 93 -14.98 3.43 -2.85
CA VAL A 93 -16.12 4.30 -3.03
C VAL A 93 -17.07 3.99 -1.88
N GLY A 94 -17.05 4.86 -0.87
CA GLY A 94 -17.90 4.79 0.30
C GLY A 94 -17.91 6.14 1.00
N PRO A 95 -19.04 6.84 1.10
CA PRO A 95 -19.11 8.16 1.71
C PRO A 95 -19.17 7.97 3.22
N SER A 96 -18.04 7.69 3.87
CA SER A 96 -17.96 7.73 5.33
C SER A 96 -16.52 7.70 5.80
N LEU A 97 -15.80 8.78 5.59
CA LEU A 97 -14.71 9.17 6.50
C LEU A 97 -15.34 9.61 7.84
N SER A 98 -16.13 8.76 8.48
CA SER A 98 -16.37 8.87 9.91
C SER A 98 -15.20 8.17 10.58
N CYS A 99 -14.15 8.95 10.76
CA CYS A 99 -13.22 8.76 11.85
C CYS A 99 -14.07 8.50 13.10
N PHE A 100 -14.16 7.25 13.55
CA PHE A 100 -14.74 6.94 14.85
C PHE A 100 -13.75 7.50 15.87
N VAL A 101 -14.01 8.75 16.19
CA VAL A 101 -13.74 9.44 17.43
C VAL A 101 -13.33 8.43 18.49
N ILE A 102 -12.07 8.51 18.93
CA ILE A 102 -11.72 8.19 20.32
C ILE A 102 -12.67 9.06 21.15
N GLN A 103 -13.80 8.49 21.57
CA GLN A 103 -14.76 9.19 22.42
C GLN A 103 -14.04 9.49 23.73
N SER A 104 -13.79 10.78 23.93
CA SER A 104 -13.10 11.39 25.07
C SER A 104 -11.57 11.51 24.96
N THR A 105 -11.10 12.32 24.01
CA THR A 105 -9.93 13.19 24.27
C THR A 105 -10.10 14.52 23.52
N SER A 106 -10.83 15.46 24.12
CA SER A 106 -10.86 16.86 23.68
C SER A 106 -9.49 17.57 23.78
N ASP A 107 -8.47 16.90 24.32
CA ASP A 107 -7.18 17.52 24.66
C ASP A 107 -5.95 16.79 24.06
N ILE A 108 -6.13 15.99 23.00
CA ILE A 108 -4.98 15.39 22.31
C ILE A 108 -4.63 16.21 21.06
N ASP A 109 -3.42 16.77 21.08
CA ASP A 109 -2.82 17.51 19.97
C ASP A 109 -2.98 16.73 18.65
N PRO A 110 -3.27 17.42 17.52
CA PRO A 110 -3.46 16.78 16.22
C PRO A 110 -2.28 15.88 15.83
N PHE A 111 -1.07 16.17 16.33
CA PHE A 111 0.14 15.36 16.11
C PHE A 111 0.01 13.91 16.60
N TYR A 112 -0.67 13.67 17.74
CA TYR A 112 -0.82 12.34 18.33
C TYR A 112 -1.89 11.48 17.64
N SER A 113 -2.93 12.10 17.10
CA SER A 113 -3.98 11.41 16.33
C SER A 113 -3.43 10.81 15.02
N TYR A 114 -2.59 11.56 14.30
CA TYR A 114 -1.86 11.02 13.14
C TYR A 114 -0.86 9.92 13.56
N PHE A 115 -0.20 10.08 14.70
CA PHE A 115 0.80 9.13 15.19
C PHE A 115 0.20 7.76 15.55
N LEU A 116 -0.99 7.72 16.16
CA LEU A 116 -1.66 6.46 16.53
C LEU A 116 -2.14 5.68 15.29
N CYS A 117 -2.59 6.38 14.25
CA CYS A 117 -3.01 5.78 12.99
C CYS A 117 -1.83 5.15 12.23
N ILE A 118 -0.59 5.63 12.44
CA ILE A 118 0.63 5.14 11.77
C ILE A 118 1.21 3.85 12.39
N ILE A 119 0.77 3.44 13.59
CA ILE A 119 1.37 2.29 14.31
C ILE A 119 0.47 1.03 14.28
N VAL A 120 -0.85 1.19 14.14
CA VAL A 120 -1.81 0.08 14.32
C VAL A 120 -2.14 -0.60 12.98
N PRO A 121 -1.79 -1.88 12.72
CA PRO A 121 -1.95 -2.53 11.40
C PRO A 121 -3.41 -2.79 11.02
N TRP A 122 -4.12 -1.73 10.65
CA TRP A 122 -5.54 -1.67 10.32
C TRP A 122 -5.81 -1.73 8.80
N ALA A 123 -4.77 -1.72 7.97
CA ALA A 123 -4.87 -1.88 6.52
C ALA A 123 -5.33 -3.30 6.14
N PRO A 124 -5.95 -3.51 4.95
CA PRO A 124 -6.34 -4.83 4.48
C PRO A 124 -5.18 -5.83 4.53
N GLY A 125 -5.42 -6.98 5.14
CA GLY A 125 -4.41 -8.02 5.40
C GLY A 125 -3.58 -7.82 6.67
N GLY A 126 -3.73 -6.70 7.37
CA GLY A 126 -3.13 -6.48 8.69
C GLY A 126 -3.83 -7.26 9.82
N SER A 127 -3.11 -7.54 10.90
CA SER A 127 -3.63 -8.36 12.01
C SER A 127 -4.81 -7.73 12.77
N LYS A 128 -4.98 -6.41 12.69
CA LYS A 128 -6.08 -5.66 13.32
C LYS A 128 -7.14 -5.18 12.32
N PHE A 129 -7.02 -5.55 11.04
CA PHE A 129 -8.04 -5.29 10.04
C PHE A 129 -9.39 -5.85 10.51
N THR A 130 -10.45 -5.03 10.47
CA THR A 130 -11.83 -5.42 10.84
C THR A 130 -12.06 -5.94 12.27
N ARG A 131 -11.14 -5.71 13.22
CA ARG A 131 -11.36 -6.12 14.63
C ARG A 131 -12.44 -5.32 15.36
N ASN A 132 -12.77 -4.12 14.89
CA ASN A 132 -13.82 -3.27 15.45
C ASN A 132 -14.51 -2.47 14.32
N PRO A 133 -15.35 -3.11 13.49
CA PRO A 133 -16.08 -2.38 12.46
C PRO A 133 -17.07 -1.40 13.11
N ALA A 134 -17.31 -0.26 12.47
CA ALA A 134 -18.38 0.63 12.89
C ALA A 134 -19.71 -0.15 12.87
N PRO A 135 -20.59 0.04 13.86
CA PRO A 135 -21.89 -0.62 13.87
C PRO A 135 -22.66 -0.30 12.58
N PRO A 136 -23.40 -1.27 12.01
CA PRO A 136 -24.26 -1.03 10.85
C PRO A 136 -25.26 0.10 11.12
N GLN A 137 -25.63 0.83 10.06
CA GLN A 137 -26.69 1.85 10.16
C GLN A 137 -28.03 1.20 10.53
N GLY A 138 -28.77 1.80 11.46
CA GLY A 138 -30.09 1.32 11.92
C GLY A 138 -30.07 0.42 13.15
N ILE A 139 -28.90 0.24 13.79
CA ILE A 139 -28.78 -0.45 15.08
C ILE A 139 -28.50 0.59 16.16
N GLU A 140 -29.38 0.68 17.14
CA GLU A 140 -29.18 1.51 18.33
C GLU A 140 -28.60 0.66 19.46
N ILE A 141 -27.51 1.13 20.06
CA ILE A 141 -26.97 0.53 21.28
C ILE A 141 -27.83 1.05 22.42
N VAL A 142 -28.71 0.21 22.94
CA VAL A 142 -29.53 0.53 24.10
C VAL A 142 -28.67 0.43 25.37
N TYR A 143 -28.54 1.55 26.08
CA TYR A 143 -27.77 1.64 27.34
C TYR A 143 -28.71 1.61 28.56
N ASP A 144 -29.69 0.70 28.59
CA ASP A 144 -30.63 0.61 29.72
C ASP A 144 -30.07 -0.16 30.92
N TYR A 145 -28.86 -0.74 30.82
CA TYR A 145 -28.16 -1.50 31.87
C TYR A 145 -29.07 -2.44 32.70
N GLY A 146 -30.12 -3.02 32.11
CA GLY A 146 -31.04 -3.92 32.81
C GLY A 146 -31.99 -3.23 33.79
N ARG A 147 -32.28 -1.94 33.61
CA ARG A 147 -33.45 -1.31 34.24
C ARG A 147 -34.70 -1.79 33.51
N GLU A 148 -35.40 -2.77 34.09
CA GLU A 148 -36.73 -3.14 33.63
C GLU A 148 -37.68 -1.94 33.77
N ASP A 149 -38.57 -1.76 32.79
CA ASP A 149 -39.59 -0.71 32.80
C ASP A 149 -40.49 -0.91 34.03
N ASN A 150 -40.24 -0.15 35.10
CA ASN A 150 -41.09 -0.14 36.29
C ASN A 150 -42.42 0.53 35.91
N ASN A 151 -43.46 -0.28 35.72
CA ASN A 151 -44.85 0.16 35.51
C ASN A 151 -45.51 0.69 36.79
#